data_AF-A0A699X7B9-F1
#
_entry.id   AF-A0A699X7B9-F1
#
_cell.length_a   1.000
_cell.length_b   1.000
_cell.length_c   1.000
_cell.angle_alpha   90.00
_cell.angle_beta   90.00
_cell.angle_gamma   90.00
#
_symmetry.space_group_name_H-M   'P 1'
#
loop_
_entity.id
_entity.type
_entity.pdbx_description
1 polymer ?
#
loop_
_entity_poly.entity_id
_entity_poly.type
_entity_poly.pdbx_seq_one_letter_code
_entity_poly.pdbx_strand_id
1 'polypeptide(L)'
;MENCDTVPTPMVEQAKLKLDLGEKPVDHTDYRSMIESLMYVTLSRPDIMFATCMCARCQANPNEHHVTAIKRIFRYLKGTINLGLWYLKDSGFDLT
;
A
#
# COMPACT_ATOMS: atom_id res chain seq x y z
N MET A 1 -1.64 -15.27 1.19
CA MET A 1 -1.00 -14.30 2.12
C MET A 1 -0.76 -14.87 3.53
N GLU A 2 -1.33 -16.03 3.86
CA GLU A 2 -1.28 -16.64 5.19
C GLU A 2 0.15 -16.90 5.69
N ASN A 3 1.08 -17.31 4.82
CA ASN A 3 2.48 -17.60 5.17
C ASN A 3 3.51 -16.56 4.68
N CYS A 4 3.11 -15.32 4.36
CA CYS A 4 4.06 -14.28 3.95
C CYS A 4 4.70 -13.57 5.16
N ASP A 5 6.01 -13.34 5.11
CA ASP A 5 6.76 -12.55 6.09
C ASP A 5 6.26 -11.10 6.13
N THR A 6 6.24 -10.47 7.29
CA THR A 6 5.83 -9.06 7.43
C THR A 6 6.96 -8.12 7.04
N VAL A 7 6.65 -6.86 6.72
CA VAL A 7 7.65 -5.82 6.45
C VAL A 7 7.36 -4.58 7.31
N PRO A 8 8.39 -3.85 7.77
CA PRO A 8 8.19 -2.70 8.67
C PRO A 8 7.79 -1.42 7.92
N THR A 9 7.97 -1.35 6.60
CA THR A 9 7.63 -0.16 5.80
C THR A 9 6.77 -0.52 4.58
N PRO A 10 5.76 0.31 4.25
CA PRO A 10 4.85 0.04 3.14
C PRO A 10 5.51 0.19 1.77
N MET A 11 6.58 0.99 1.67
CA MET A 11 7.30 1.23 0.41
C MET A 11 8.82 1.31 0.66
N VAL A 12 9.60 1.02 -0.38
CA VAL A 12 11.07 1.17 -0.38
C VAL A 12 11.42 2.56 -0.93
N GLU A 13 12.53 3.14 -0.48
CA GLU A 13 13.10 4.34 -1.12
C GLU A 13 13.27 4.12 -2.62
N GLN A 14 12.77 5.04 -3.43
CA GLN A 14 12.66 4.92 -4.90
C GLN A 14 14.00 4.72 -5.63
N ALA A 15 15.13 4.84 -4.93
CA ALA A 15 16.48 4.78 -5.48
C ALA A 15 16.91 3.40 -6.04
N LYS A 16 16.09 2.33 -5.89
CA LYS A 16 16.41 0.98 -6.40
C LYS A 16 15.40 0.41 -7.38
N LEU A 17 14.60 1.25 -8.02
CA LEU A 17 13.81 0.82 -9.18
C LEU A 17 14.72 0.80 -10.41
N LYS A 18 15.55 -0.25 -10.52
CA LYS A 18 16.18 -0.59 -11.80
C LYS A 18 15.06 -0.75 -12.80
N LEU A 19 15.08 0.07 -13.86
CA LEU A 19 14.33 -0.17 -15.08
C LEU A 19 14.87 -1.46 -15.70
N ASP A 20 14.36 -2.62 -15.25
CA ASP A 20 14.60 -3.85 -15.96
C ASP A 20 13.76 -3.80 -17.24
N LEU A 21 14.46 -3.66 -18.37
CA LEU A 21 13.93 -3.50 -19.73
C LEU A 21 13.11 -4.70 -20.25
N GLY A 22 12.65 -5.60 -19.38
CA GLY A 22 11.95 -6.85 -19.73
C GLY A 22 10.77 -7.22 -18.82
N GLU A 23 10.22 -6.27 -18.06
CA GLU A 23 9.10 -6.56 -17.16
C GLU A 23 7.83 -6.91 -17.93
N LYS A 24 7.18 -8.01 -17.53
CA LYS A 24 5.95 -8.47 -18.17
C LYS A 24 4.78 -7.56 -17.82
N PRO A 25 3.92 -7.22 -18.80
CA PRO A 25 2.68 -6.53 -18.52
C PRO A 25 1.77 -7.41 -17.65
N VAL A 26 1.04 -6.77 -16.75
CA VAL A 26 0.07 -7.43 -15.86
C VAL A 26 -1.34 -7.09 -16.34
N ASP A 27 -2.31 -7.95 -16.06
CA ASP A 27 -3.71 -7.64 -16.30
C ASP A 27 -4.15 -6.36 -15.56
N HIS A 28 -4.79 -5.47 -16.30
CA HIS A 28 -5.22 -4.17 -15.78
C HIS A 28 -6.36 -4.32 -14.77
N THR A 29 -7.22 -5.33 -14.92
CA THR A 29 -8.37 -5.56 -14.04
C THR A 29 -7.91 -5.97 -12.66
N ASP A 30 -7.01 -6.96 -12.61
CA ASP A 30 -6.39 -7.42 -11.36
C ASP A 30 -5.62 -6.29 -10.66
N TYR A 31 -4.80 -5.53 -11.40
CA TYR A 31 -4.06 -4.41 -10.85
C TYR A 31 -4.98 -3.34 -10.26
N ARG A 32 -6.04 -2.98 -11.00
CA ARG A 32 -7.03 -2.01 -10.57
C ARG A 32 -7.77 -2.46 -9.31
N SER A 33 -8.21 -3.72 -9.25
CA SER A 33 -8.90 -4.28 -8.08
C SER A 33 -8.04 -4.20 -6.81
N MET A 34 -6.73 -4.46 -6.93
CA MET A 34 -5.80 -4.32 -5.81
C MET A 34 -5.65 -2.86 -5.35
N ILE A 35 -5.55 -1.90 -6.27
CA ILE A 35 -5.45 -0.47 -5.95
C ILE A 35 -6.73 0.04 -5.28
N GLU A 36 -7.90 -0.32 -5.79
CA GLU A 36 -9.20 0.07 -5.22
C GLU A 36 -9.35 -0.46 -3.80
N SER A 37 -8.93 -1.71 -3.56
CA SER A 37 -8.91 -2.30 -2.21
C SER A 37 -8.00 -1.53 -1.26
N LEU A 38 -6.80 -1.13 -1.70
CA LEU A 38 -5.90 -0.30 -0.89
C LEU A 38 -6.46 1.10 -0.63
N MET A 39 -7.09 1.72 -1.62
CA MET A 39 -7.78 3.02 -1.46
C MET A 39 -8.86 2.98 -0.40
N TYR A 40 -9.59 1.87 -0.27
CA TYR A 40 -10.55 1.71 0.82
C TYR A 40 -9.86 1.67 2.20
N VAL A 41 -8.72 0.96 2.30
CA VAL A 41 -7.96 0.84 3.56
C VAL A 41 -7.39 2.20 4.00
N THR A 42 -7.00 3.08 3.08
CA THR A 42 -6.40 4.38 3.43
C THR A 42 -7.32 5.28 4.26
N LEU A 43 -8.64 5.08 4.20
CA LEU A 43 -9.61 5.80 5.03
C LEU A 43 -9.42 5.54 6.53
N SER A 44 -9.06 4.31 6.90
CA SER A 44 -8.80 3.91 8.30
C SER A 44 -7.31 3.94 8.65
N ARG A 45 -6.44 3.84 7.64
CA ARG A 45 -4.99 3.70 7.75
C ARG A 45 -4.29 4.71 6.83
N PRO A 46 -4.26 6.00 7.21
CA PRO A 46 -3.66 7.04 6.38
C PRO A 46 -2.14 6.88 6.23
N ASP A 47 -1.50 6.07 7.07
CA ASP A 47 -0.06 5.75 7.00
C ASP A 47 0.36 5.08 5.69
N ILE A 48 -0.55 4.39 4.99
CA ILE A 48 -0.29 3.77 3.68
C ILE A 48 -0.72 4.63 2.48
N MET A 49 -1.24 5.84 2.72
CA MET A 49 -1.79 6.71 1.67
C MET A 49 -0.76 7.00 0.58
N PHE A 50 0.44 7.43 0.98
CA PHE A 50 1.51 7.78 0.04
C PHE A 50 1.90 6.60 -0.86
N ALA A 51 2.11 5.43 -0.27
CA ALA A 51 2.48 4.22 -1.02
C ALA A 51 1.39 3.81 -2.03
N THR A 52 0.12 3.90 -1.60
CA THR A 52 -1.05 3.58 -2.45
C THR A 52 -1.15 4.55 -3.62
N CYS A 53 -1.04 5.85 -3.37
CA CYS A 53 -1.06 6.88 -4.41
C CYS A 53 0.06 6.71 -5.44
N MET A 54 1.25 6.31 -5.00
CA MET A 54 2.36 6.05 -5.91
C MET A 54 2.09 4.86 -6.83
N CYS A 55 1.48 3.78 -6.32
CA CYS A 55 1.11 2.64 -7.13
C CYS A 55 -0.05 2.96 -8.09
N ALA A 56 -1.01 3.80 -7.69
CA ALA A 56 -2.14 4.19 -8.54
C ALA A 56 -1.69 4.91 -9.82
N ARG A 57 -0.58 5.65 -9.80
CA ARG A 57 -0.03 6.33 -10.99
C ARG A 57 0.38 5.37 -12.12
N CYS A 58 0.71 4.13 -11.78
CA CYS A 58 1.16 3.12 -12.72
C CYS A 58 0.01 2.37 -13.41
N GLN A 59 -1.24 2.72 -13.13
CA GLN A 59 -2.42 2.02 -13.63
C GLN A 59 -2.59 2.08 -15.16
N ALA A 60 -1.99 3.08 -15.81
CA ALA A 60 -1.99 3.20 -17.27
C ALA A 60 -1.14 2.11 -17.96
N ASN A 61 -0.11 1.60 -17.28
CA ASN A 61 0.75 0.54 -17.79
C ASN A 61 1.33 -0.28 -16.61
N PRO A 62 0.53 -1.17 -15.99
CA PRO A 62 0.96 -1.94 -14.84
C PRO A 62 1.91 -3.07 -15.26
N ASN A 63 2.90 -3.32 -14.40
CA ASN A 63 3.91 -4.34 -14.62
C ASN A 63 4.12 -5.19 -13.35
N GLU A 64 4.87 -6.28 -13.46
CA GLU A 64 5.11 -7.19 -12.32
C GLU A 64 5.80 -6.51 -11.13
N HIS A 65 6.65 -5.52 -11.39
CA HIS A 65 7.30 -4.76 -10.34
C HIS A 65 6.30 -3.90 -9.54
N HIS A 66 5.36 -3.25 -10.21
CA HIS A 66 4.28 -2.50 -9.57
C HIS A 66 3.39 -3.42 -8.71
N VAL A 67 3.08 -4.63 -9.19
CA VAL A 67 2.38 -5.64 -8.38
C VAL A 67 3.20 -6.03 -7.15
N THR A 68 4.52 -6.15 -7.30
CA THR A 68 5.41 -6.46 -6.17
C THR A 68 5.41 -5.35 -5.12
N ALA A 69 5.34 -4.08 -5.54
CA ALA A 69 5.17 -2.95 -4.64
C ALA A 69 3.83 -3.02 -3.87
N ILE A 70 2.73 -3.35 -4.55
CA ILE A 70 1.42 -3.56 -3.92
C ILE A 70 1.47 -4.72 -2.90
N LYS A 71 2.06 -5.86 -3.28
CA LYS A 71 2.26 -7.01 -2.38
C LYS A 71 3.05 -6.63 -1.13
N ARG A 72 4.01 -5.69 -1.23
CA ARG A 72 4.72 -5.16 -0.07
C ARG A 72 3.79 -4.38 0.87
N ILE A 73 2.91 -3.54 0.35
CA ILE A 73 1.92 -2.79 1.16
C ILE A 73 1.02 -3.78 1.91
N PHE A 74 0.56 -4.83 1.24
CA PHE A 74 -0.22 -5.90 1.86
C PHE A 74 0.54 -6.63 2.98
N ARG A 75 1.84 -6.91 2.81
CA ARG A 75 2.69 -7.49 3.86
C ARG A 75 2.90 -6.54 5.05
N TYR A 76 2.97 -5.24 4.81
CA TYR A 76 3.04 -4.22 5.85
C TYR A 76 1.75 -4.18 6.66
N LEU A 77 0.59 -4.17 5.99
CA LEU A 77 -0.72 -4.21 6.64
C LEU A 77 -0.87 -5.45 7.53
N LYS A 78 -0.44 -6.62 7.05
CA LYS A 78 -0.43 -7.86 7.84
C LYS A 78 0.40 -7.74 9.13
N GLY A 79 1.55 -7.07 9.06
CA GLY A 79 2.43 -6.86 10.24
C GLY A 79 1.95 -5.79 11.20
N THR A 80 1.01 -4.95 10.78
CA THR A 80 0.56 -3.78 11.54
C THR A 80 -0.94 -3.81 11.83
N ILE A 81 -1.57 -4.98 11.86
CA ILE A 81 -3.03 -5.12 12.12
C ILE A 81 -3.43 -4.46 13.45
N ASN A 82 -2.57 -4.53 14.47
CA ASN A 82 -2.80 -3.93 15.79
C ASN A 82 -2.40 -2.44 15.87
N LEU A 83 -1.88 -1.87 14.79
CA LEU A 83 -1.50 -0.46 14.71
C LEU A 83 -2.70 0.33 14.15
N GLY A 84 -3.26 1.22 14.96
CA GLY A 84 -4.40 2.05 14.58
C GLY A 84 -4.47 3.33 15.40
N LEU A 85 -5.23 4.30 14.88
CA LEU A 85 -5.51 5.55 15.60
C LEU A 85 -6.50 5.27 16.73
N TRP A 86 -6.07 5.49 17.97
CA TRP A 86 -6.94 5.44 19.15
C TRP A 86 -7.37 6.85 19.51
N TYR A 87 -8.65 7.14 19.33
CA TYR A 87 -9.26 8.38 19.82
C TYR A 87 -9.81 8.14 21.21
N LEU A 88 -9.12 8.64 22.24
CA LEU A 88 -9.60 8.60 23.61
C LEU A 88 -10.75 9.59 23.76
N LYS A 89 -11.91 9.11 24.25
CA LYS A 89 -13.13 9.92 24.39
C LYS A 89 -13.00 11.06 25.39
N ASP A 90 -12.11 10.93 26.38
CA ASP A 90 -12.08 11.81 27.57
C ASP A 90 -10.80 12.66 27.72
N SER A 91 -9.89 12.66 26.72
CA SER A 91 -8.87 13.71 26.66
C SER A 91 -9.58 14.97 26.18
N GLY A 92 -9.65 16.01 27.02
CA GLY A 92 -10.33 17.29 26.75
C GLY A 92 -9.86 18.00 25.48
N PHE A 93 -10.24 17.47 24.32
CA PHE A 93 -10.17 18.12 23.03
C PHE A 93 -11.45 18.95 22.91
N ASP A 94 -11.44 20.14 23.50
CA ASP A 94 -12.41 21.18 23.16
C ASP A 94 -12.17 21.57 21.71
N LEU A 95 -12.89 20.91 20.80
CA LEU A 95 -13.06 21.37 19.42
C LEU A 95 -13.90 22.65 19.47
N THR A 96 -13.21 23.76 19.73
CA THR A 96 -13.77 25.12 19.69
C THR A 96 -13.88 25.60 18.26
#